data_AF-X0Z650-F1
#
_entry.id   AF-X0Z650-F1
#
_cell.length_a   1.000
_cell.length_b   1.000
_cell.length_c   1.000
_cell.angle_alpha   90.00
_cell.angle_beta   90.00
_cell.angle_gamma   90.00
#
_symmetry.space_group_name_H-M   'P 1'
#
loop_
_entity.id
_entity.type
_entity.pdbx_description
1 polymer ?
#
loop_
_entity_poly.entity_id
_entity_poly.type
_entity_poly.pdbx_seq_one_letter_code
_entity_poly.pdbx_strand_id
1 'polypeptide(L)'
;MPHENESGYWWQGENGRIASLATAAYLASVLFKGDEAFSEKLEEYARNQLNWVLGLNPFGVCMLNGFGRNPPDFRPRFQNAPGGIVNGITAGFHDERDIDFLPESINYKLKNSYKYAWRWTEQWIVHAIWFFVAVCSREKV
;
A
#
# COMPACT_ATOMS: atom_id res chain seq x y z
N MET A 1 -5.75 3.94 -8.99
CA MET A 1 -6.88 4.83 -9.35
C MET A 1 -6.36 5.80 -10.38
N PRO A 2 -7.11 6.11 -11.45
CA PRO A 2 -6.70 7.12 -12.41
C PRO A 2 -6.45 8.46 -11.71
N HIS A 3 -5.42 9.20 -12.10
CA HIS A 3 -5.15 10.53 -11.51
C HIS A 3 -6.22 11.53 -11.96
N GLU A 4 -6.70 11.40 -13.20
CA GLU A 4 -7.89 12.07 -13.70
C GLU A 4 -9.14 11.27 -13.32
N ASN A 5 -9.80 11.71 -12.25
CA ASN A 5 -11.06 11.14 -11.78
C ASN A 5 -12.01 12.26 -11.29
N GLU A 6 -13.23 11.88 -10.91
CA GLU A 6 -14.34 12.77 -10.60
C GLU A 6 -14.09 13.68 -9.39
N SER A 7 -13.14 13.35 -8.52
CA SER A 7 -12.74 14.24 -7.42
C SER A 7 -11.98 15.47 -7.91
N GLY A 8 -11.39 15.41 -9.11
CA GLY A 8 -10.57 16.46 -9.70
C GLY A 8 -9.17 16.61 -9.07
N TYR A 9 -8.83 15.83 -8.04
CA TYR A 9 -7.50 15.91 -7.43
C TYR A 9 -7.05 14.67 -6.64
N TRP A 10 -7.97 13.84 -6.16
CA TRP A 10 -7.70 12.83 -5.15
C TRP A 10 -7.26 11.50 -5.78
N TRP A 11 -6.05 11.11 -5.42
CA TRP A 11 -5.43 9.82 -5.72
C TRP A 11 -4.24 9.66 -4.78
N GLN A 12 -3.93 8.43 -4.40
CA GLN A 12 -2.88 8.13 -3.43
C GLN A 12 -2.47 6.67 -3.57
N GLY A 13 -1.48 6.27 -2.78
CA GLY A 13 -1.10 4.87 -2.68
C GLY A 13 -2.25 3.98 -2.20
N GLU A 14 -2.15 2.71 -2.55
CA GLU A 14 -3.28 1.78 -2.53
C GLU A 14 -3.14 0.66 -1.50
N ASN A 15 -2.33 0.83 -0.45
CA ASN A 15 -2.08 -0.24 0.52
C ASN A 15 -3.37 -0.83 1.14
N GLY A 16 -4.41 -0.02 1.29
CA GLY A 16 -5.73 -0.48 1.76
C GLY A 16 -6.43 -1.39 0.76
N ARG A 17 -6.41 -1.03 -0.54
CA ARG A 17 -6.94 -1.85 -1.63
C ARG A 17 -6.16 -3.16 -1.73
N ILE A 18 -4.83 -3.07 -1.76
CA ILE A 18 -3.91 -4.21 -1.85
C ILE A 18 -4.19 -5.23 -0.74
N ALA A 19 -4.29 -4.75 0.50
CA ALA A 19 -4.61 -5.60 1.64
C ALA A 19 -6.04 -6.16 1.58
N SER A 20 -7.04 -5.39 1.16
CA SER A 20 -8.41 -5.91 0.99
C SER A 20 -8.50 -7.03 -0.06
N LEU A 21 -7.71 -6.94 -1.14
CA LEU A 21 -7.63 -7.97 -2.18
C LEU A 21 -6.90 -9.21 -1.66
N ALA A 22 -5.88 -9.03 -0.81
CA ALA A 22 -5.23 -10.14 -0.11
C ALA A 22 -6.21 -10.88 0.82
N THR A 23 -7.00 -10.13 1.60
CA THR A 23 -8.09 -10.69 2.42
C THR A 23 -9.06 -11.51 1.56
N ALA A 24 -9.58 -10.92 0.48
CA ALA A 24 -10.54 -11.59 -0.38
C ALA A 24 -9.97 -12.88 -0.99
N ALA A 25 -8.71 -12.86 -1.42
CA ALA A 25 -8.04 -14.03 -1.99
C ALA A 25 -7.79 -15.14 -0.96
N TYR A 26 -7.36 -14.81 0.26
CA TYR A 26 -7.23 -15.82 1.33
C TYR A 26 -8.57 -16.44 1.72
N LEU A 27 -9.63 -15.64 1.83
CA LEU A 27 -10.97 -16.16 2.14
C LEU A 27 -11.50 -17.02 0.99
N ALA A 28 -11.27 -16.62 -0.26
CA ALA A 28 -11.67 -17.38 -1.43
C ALA A 28 -10.93 -18.71 -1.54
N SER A 29 -9.63 -18.78 -1.23
CA SER A 29 -8.87 -20.04 -1.35
C SER A 29 -9.48 -21.16 -0.51
N VAL A 30 -10.07 -20.85 0.64
CA VAL A 30 -10.80 -21.81 1.48
C VAL A 30 -12.04 -22.38 0.77
N LEU A 31 -12.74 -21.56 -0.02
CA LEU A 31 -13.93 -21.98 -0.78
C LEU A 31 -13.57 -22.84 -2.00
N PHE A 32 -12.36 -22.66 -2.55
CA PHE A 32 -11.88 -23.38 -3.73
C PHE A 32 -10.92 -24.54 -3.39
N LYS A 33 -10.95 -25.08 -2.17
CA LYS A 33 -10.10 -26.23 -1.76
C LYS A 33 -10.24 -27.48 -2.65
N GLY A 34 -11.36 -27.65 -3.34
CA GLY A 34 -11.55 -28.74 -4.31
C GLY A 34 -10.82 -28.55 -5.64
N ASP A 35 -10.35 -27.34 -5.93
CA ASP A 35 -9.46 -27.00 -7.05
C ASP A 35 -8.14 -26.49 -6.45
N GLU A 36 -7.26 -27.44 -6.11
CA GLU A 36 -6.00 -27.15 -5.40
C GLU A 36 -5.14 -26.13 -6.16
N ALA A 37 -5.04 -26.28 -7.49
CA ALA A 37 -4.23 -25.39 -8.33
C ALA A 37 -4.76 -23.94 -8.30
N PHE A 38 -6.07 -23.74 -8.28
CA PHE A 38 -6.65 -22.40 -8.18
C PHE A 38 -6.52 -21.83 -6.76
N SER A 39 -6.76 -22.66 -5.74
CA SER A 39 -6.57 -22.29 -4.33
C SER A 39 -5.14 -21.81 -4.06
N GLU A 40 -4.13 -22.53 -4.56
CA GLU A 40 -2.72 -22.14 -4.42
C GLU A 40 -2.41 -20.80 -5.09
N LYS A 41 -2.95 -20.54 -6.29
CA LYS A 41 -2.79 -19.25 -6.98
C LYS A 41 -3.39 -18.10 -6.18
N LEU A 42 -4.53 -18.30 -5.53
CA LEU A 42 -5.14 -17.29 -4.66
C LEU A 42 -4.27 -17.00 -3.43
N GLU A 43 -3.74 -18.04 -2.78
CA GLU A 43 -2.83 -17.87 -1.64
C GLU A 43 -1.53 -17.16 -2.05
N GLU A 44 -0.99 -17.49 -3.22
CA GLU A 44 0.19 -16.83 -3.77
C GLU A 44 -0.08 -15.36 -4.09
N TYR A 45 -1.19 -15.07 -4.76
CA TYR A 45 -1.63 -13.71 -5.05
C TYR A 45 -1.71 -12.87 -3.77
N ALA A 46 -2.35 -13.40 -2.73
CA ALA A 46 -2.49 -12.74 -1.43
C ALA A 46 -1.14 -12.50 -0.75
N ARG A 47 -0.22 -13.49 -0.76
CA ARG A 47 1.15 -13.31 -0.24
C ARG A 47 1.89 -12.21 -0.99
N ASN A 48 1.79 -12.16 -2.32
CA ASN A 48 2.44 -11.15 -3.13
C ASN A 48 1.92 -9.73 -2.82
N GLN A 49 0.63 -9.59 -2.53
CA GLN A 49 0.07 -8.31 -2.06
C GLN A 49 0.70 -7.87 -0.73
N LEU A 50 0.83 -8.76 0.25
CA LEU A 50 1.45 -8.43 1.54
C LEU A 50 2.95 -8.15 1.39
N ASN A 51 3.66 -8.91 0.55
CA ASN A 51 5.08 -8.69 0.26
C ASN A 51 5.33 -7.28 -0.30
N TRP A 52 4.47 -6.78 -1.18
CA TRP A 52 4.54 -5.40 -1.68
C TRP A 52 4.55 -4.37 -0.55
N VAL A 53 3.61 -4.50 0.40
CA VAL A 53 3.49 -3.61 1.56
C VAL A 53 4.71 -3.71 2.48
N LEU A 54 5.28 -4.92 2.60
CA LEU A 54 6.40 -5.23 3.48
C LEU A 54 7.79 -5.01 2.86
N GLY A 55 7.87 -4.43 1.66
CA GLY A 55 9.13 -3.98 1.07
C GLY A 55 9.63 -4.74 -0.14
N LEU A 56 8.92 -5.75 -0.63
CA LEU A 56 9.17 -6.35 -1.93
C LEU A 56 8.51 -5.52 -3.03
N ASN A 57 9.01 -4.29 -3.19
CA ASN A 57 8.57 -3.33 -4.18
C ASN A 57 9.80 -2.62 -4.78
N PRO A 58 9.68 -1.93 -5.93
CA PRO A 58 10.82 -1.30 -6.62
C PRO A 58 11.62 -0.29 -5.79
N PHE A 59 11.02 0.25 -4.72
CA PHE A 59 11.65 1.23 -3.83
C PHE A 59 12.30 0.60 -2.60
N GLY A 60 12.18 -0.72 -2.41
CA GLY A 60 12.74 -1.43 -1.26
C GLY A 60 12.28 -0.88 0.09
N VAL A 61 11.05 -0.35 0.16
CA VAL A 61 10.51 0.34 1.33
C VAL A 61 9.45 -0.50 2.04
N CYS A 62 9.67 -0.77 3.33
CA CYS A 62 8.60 -1.30 4.17
C CYS A 62 7.63 -0.18 4.53
N MET A 63 6.38 -0.31 4.08
CA MET A 63 5.33 0.70 4.28
C MET A 63 4.59 0.53 5.62
N LEU A 64 4.90 -0.54 6.37
CA LEU A 64 4.51 -0.72 7.78
C LEU A 64 5.55 -0.07 8.69
N ASN A 65 5.13 0.97 9.42
CA ASN A 65 6.03 1.73 10.28
C ASN A 65 6.48 0.91 11.51
N GLY A 66 7.76 1.00 11.86
CA GLY A 66 8.38 0.24 12.94
C GLY A 66 8.94 -1.14 12.53
N PHE A 67 8.79 -1.52 11.27
CA PHE A 67 9.27 -2.79 10.73
C PHE A 67 10.09 -2.59 9.45
N GLY A 68 10.89 -3.59 9.08
CA GLY A 68 11.65 -3.59 7.84
C GLY A 68 12.74 -2.51 7.78
N ARG A 69 12.95 -1.95 6.59
CA ARG A 69 13.95 -0.90 6.32
C ARG A 69 13.30 0.28 5.61
N ASN A 70 13.95 1.44 5.74
CA ASN A 70 13.57 2.71 5.09
C ASN A 70 12.15 3.19 5.43
N PRO A 71 11.74 3.24 6.71
CA PRO A 71 10.38 3.62 7.06
C PRO A 71 10.08 5.02 6.50
N PRO A 72 8.99 5.18 5.72
CA PRO A 72 8.63 6.47 5.18
C PRO A 72 8.18 7.40 6.30
N ASP A 73 8.82 8.56 6.39
CA ASP A 73 8.37 9.63 7.28
C ASP A 73 7.44 10.58 6.51
N PHE A 74 6.45 11.11 7.22
CA PHE A 74 5.56 12.12 6.69
C PHE A 74 6.18 13.50 6.95
N ARG A 75 5.90 14.15 8.07
CA ARG A 75 6.51 15.45 8.44
C ARG A 75 7.13 15.41 9.83
N PRO A 76 8.17 16.23 10.10
CA PRO A 76 8.71 16.39 11.44
C PRO A 76 7.65 16.74 12.51
N ARG A 77 6.59 17.47 12.14
CA ARG A 77 5.49 17.87 13.05
C ARG A 77 4.30 16.91 13.04
N PHE A 78 4.20 16.03 12.04
CA PHE A 78 3.12 15.06 11.88
C PHE A 78 3.77 13.72 11.54
N GLN A 79 4.26 13.06 12.59
CA GLN A 79 5.01 11.83 12.46
C GLN A 79 4.06 10.66 12.28
N ASN A 80 4.50 9.70 11.48
CA ASN A 80 3.87 8.40 11.38
C ASN A 80 4.03 7.62 12.70
N ALA A 81 3.01 6.87 13.09
CA ALA A 81 2.99 6.09 14.32
C ALA A 81 3.45 4.64 14.06
N PRO A 82 4.15 4.00 15.02
CA PRO A 82 4.48 2.57 14.95
C PRO A 82 3.24 1.70 14.71
N GLY A 83 3.35 0.70 13.85
CA GLY A 83 2.24 -0.19 13.46
C GLY A 83 1.27 0.40 12.43
N GLY A 84 1.36 1.71 12.12
CA GLY A 84 0.57 2.31 11.05
C GLY A 84 1.16 2.04 9.67
N ILE A 85 0.30 2.08 8.65
CA ILE A 85 0.67 1.85 7.25
C ILE A 85 0.38 3.12 6.43
N VAL A 86 1.37 3.56 5.66
CA VAL A 86 1.24 4.73 4.78
C VAL A 86 0.35 4.44 3.58
N ASN A 87 -0.09 5.49 2.89
CA ASN A 87 -0.85 5.38 1.64
C ASN A 87 -0.13 4.46 0.63
N GLY A 88 1.14 4.74 0.35
CA GLY A 88 2.04 3.87 -0.41
C GLY A 88 2.35 4.34 -1.83
N ILE A 89 2.80 3.40 -2.66
CA ILE A 89 3.28 3.63 -4.03
C ILE A 89 2.11 3.91 -4.99
N THR A 90 2.33 4.81 -5.95
CA THR A 90 1.35 5.20 -6.97
C THR A 90 1.90 4.99 -8.39
N ALA A 91 1.07 5.25 -9.39
CA ALA A 91 1.56 5.57 -10.72
C ALA A 91 2.35 6.90 -10.69
N GLY A 92 3.12 7.17 -11.74
CA GLY A 92 3.94 8.37 -11.86
C GLY A 92 3.12 9.66 -11.82
N PHE A 93 3.61 10.67 -11.10
CA PHE A 93 2.91 11.95 -10.93
C PHE A 93 2.68 12.68 -12.26
N HIS A 94 3.59 12.50 -13.23
CA HIS A 94 3.52 13.10 -14.57
C HIS A 94 3.15 12.12 -15.68
N ASP A 95 3.33 10.81 -15.47
CA ASP A 95 2.96 9.75 -16.42
C ASP A 95 2.39 8.56 -15.64
N GLU A 96 1.10 8.28 -15.81
CA GLU A 96 0.43 7.17 -15.12
C GLU A 96 0.93 5.77 -15.56
N ARG A 97 1.81 5.70 -16.56
CA ARG A 97 2.50 4.46 -16.96
C ARG A 97 3.83 4.26 -16.24
N ASP A 98 4.30 5.27 -15.51
CA ASP A 98 5.47 5.19 -14.64
C ASP A 98 5.06 4.85 -13.20
N ILE A 99 6.01 4.78 -12.26
CA ILE A 99 5.78 4.43 -10.87
C ILE A 99 6.47 5.40 -9.92
N ASP A 100 5.76 5.85 -8.89
CA ASP A 100 6.26 6.88 -7.98
C ASP A 100 6.06 6.56 -6.49
N PHE A 101 7.08 6.92 -5.72
CA PHE A 101 7.05 7.03 -4.27
C PHE A 101 7.93 8.18 -3.82
N LEU A 102 7.32 9.30 -3.42
CA LEU A 102 8.02 10.57 -3.17
C LEU A 102 8.97 10.98 -4.32
N PRO A 103 8.44 11.19 -5.55
CA PRO A 103 9.27 11.50 -6.71
C PRO A 103 10.17 12.72 -6.51
N GLU A 104 11.41 12.63 -6.98
CA GLU A 104 12.39 13.72 -6.92
C GLU A 104 12.00 14.93 -7.79
N SER A 105 11.13 14.73 -8.78
CA SER A 105 10.56 15.81 -9.60
C SER A 105 9.78 16.84 -8.76
N ILE A 106 9.36 16.48 -7.54
CA ILE A 106 8.68 17.37 -6.60
C ILE A 106 9.68 17.85 -5.55
N ASN A 107 9.92 19.17 -5.50
CA ASN A 107 10.73 19.77 -4.45
C ASN A 107 9.93 19.93 -3.14
N TYR A 108 9.95 18.90 -2.27
CA TYR A 108 9.24 18.89 -0.99
C TYR A 108 9.76 19.91 0.04
N LYS A 109 10.89 20.59 -0.20
CA LYS A 109 11.37 21.69 0.67
C LYS A 109 10.53 22.95 0.47
N LEU A 110 9.80 23.06 -0.64
CA LEU A 110 8.90 24.19 -0.90
C LEU A 110 7.55 23.95 -0.23
N LYS A 111 7.11 24.92 0.59
CA LYS A 111 5.84 24.86 1.35
C LYS A 111 4.63 24.49 0.47
N ASN A 112 4.60 24.98 -0.77
CA ASN A 112 3.49 24.75 -1.71
C ASN A 112 3.52 23.38 -2.39
N SER A 113 4.69 22.74 -2.48
CA SER A 113 4.87 21.43 -3.13
C SER A 113 4.74 20.28 -2.14
N TYR A 114 5.01 20.54 -0.86
CA TYR A 114 4.80 19.55 0.19
C TYR A 114 3.34 19.04 0.19
N LYS A 115 2.36 19.84 -0.27
CA LYS A 115 0.94 19.44 -0.38
C LYS A 115 0.67 18.19 -1.24
N TYR A 116 1.67 17.60 -1.90
CA TYR A 116 1.53 16.33 -2.62
C TYR A 116 2.04 15.12 -1.84
N ALA A 117 2.91 15.31 -0.83
CA ALA A 117 3.54 14.21 -0.08
C ALA A 117 2.53 13.27 0.60
N TRP A 118 1.35 13.78 0.95
CA TRP A 118 0.29 12.98 1.58
C TRP A 118 -0.07 11.77 0.73
N ARG A 119 -0.01 11.87 -0.60
CA ARG A 119 -0.35 10.77 -1.52
C ARG A 119 0.47 9.51 -1.28
N TRP A 120 1.68 9.63 -0.74
CA TRP A 120 2.61 8.51 -0.56
C TRP A 120 2.84 8.15 0.91
N THR A 121 3.20 9.13 1.75
CA THR A 121 3.78 8.82 3.07
C THR A 121 2.90 9.14 4.26
N GLU A 122 1.71 9.73 4.06
CA GLU A 122 0.75 9.89 5.15
C GLU A 122 0.16 8.52 5.52
N GLN A 123 0.04 8.25 6.82
CA GLN A 123 -0.73 7.11 7.32
C GLN A 123 -2.22 7.37 7.25
N TRP A 124 -2.97 6.34 6.89
CA TRP A 124 -4.42 6.37 6.97
C TRP A 124 -4.97 5.06 7.51
N ILE A 125 -5.90 5.13 8.46
CA ILE A 125 -6.28 3.99 9.31
C ILE A 125 -6.80 2.79 8.51
N VAL A 126 -7.44 3.03 7.37
CA VAL A 126 -7.97 1.99 6.48
C VAL A 126 -6.88 1.04 5.97
N HIS A 127 -5.63 1.50 5.83
CA HIS A 127 -4.52 0.66 5.39
C HIS A 127 -4.14 -0.37 6.47
N ALA A 128 -4.03 0.10 7.71
CA ALA A 128 -3.73 -0.77 8.85
C ALA A 128 -4.87 -1.75 9.14
N ILE A 129 -6.13 -1.31 9.06
CA ILE A 129 -7.30 -2.17 9.25
C ILE A 129 -7.30 -3.31 8.24
N TRP A 130 -7.17 -3.00 6.94
CA TRP A 130 -7.19 -4.05 5.92
C TRP A 130 -5.98 -4.97 6.01
N PHE A 131 -4.79 -4.44 6.30
CA PHE A 131 -3.60 -5.28 6.47
C PHE A 131 -3.76 -6.24 7.65
N PHE A 132 -4.29 -5.76 8.78
CA PHE A 132 -4.59 -6.61 9.94
C PHE A 132 -5.57 -7.73 9.57
N VAL A 133 -6.67 -7.40 8.90
CA VAL A 133 -7.65 -8.40 8.45
C VAL A 133 -7.02 -9.40 7.48
N ALA A 134 -6.17 -8.96 6.55
CA ALA A 134 -5.49 -9.84 5.61
C ALA A 134 -4.56 -10.84 6.30
N VAL A 135 -3.78 -10.39 7.28
CA VAL A 135 -2.92 -11.27 8.08
C VAL A 135 -3.75 -12.26 8.89
N CYS A 136 -4.83 -11.83 9.54
CA CYS A 136 -5.74 -12.73 10.26
C CYS A 136 -6.42 -13.74 9.33
N SER A 137 -6.76 -13.35 8.09
CA SER A 137 -7.42 -14.23 7.12
C SER A 137 -6.50 -15.32 6.56
N ARG A 138 -5.18 -15.14 6.69
CA ARG A 138 -4.18 -16.15 6.31
C ARG A 138 -4.16 -17.32 7.30
N GLU A 139 -4.42 -17.05 8.58
CA GLU A 139 -4.47 -18.08 9.63
C GLU A 139 -5.71 -18.95 9.37
N LYS A 140 -5.48 -20.15 8.83
CA LYS A 140 -6.55 -21.11 8.53
C LYS A 140 -7.17 -21.58 9.85
N VAL A 141 -8.45 -21.28 10.05
CA VAL A 141 -9.30 -21.99 11.04
C VAL A 141 -9.67 -23.36 10.49
#